data_AF-A0A535K4Y3-F1
#
_entry.id   AF-A0A535K4Y3-F1
#
_cell.length_a   1.000
_cell.length_b   1.000
_cell.length_c   1.000
_cell.angle_alpha   90.00
_cell.angle_beta   90.00
_cell.angle_gamma   90.00
#
_symmetry.space_group_name_H-M   'P 1'
#
loop_
_entity.id
_entity.type
_entity.pdbx_description
1 polymer ?
#
loop_
_entity_poly.entity_id
_entity_poly.type
_entity_poly.pdbx_seq_one_letter_code
_entity_poly.pdbx_strand_id
1 'polypeptide(L)'
;MRIAAARWLAIVVLVAACASPRATAPIGPAATAPLPSETPAAPALASAAPARPHVFVIVMENASLARALAAPAIGALASKYRVATNYHAVARPSLPNYLALTSGSTWGVADDGYHVLPAGGIGAQLSGAGLSWRAYMEGLTAGGCLNSPYPYAVKHNPFAYYGGACPDNVVPLDGLDADLAGETPQFVWISPGLCHDGHDCALAEAGAWLAELVARIVASASFRERGTLFLVWDEGDGGDDANLVPLIVVTPDPAARRSAERYDHYSLLATIEDTFGLPRLGAAAGARSLTDLLSLQRS
;
A
#
# COMPACT_ATOMS: atom_id res chain seq x y z
N MET A 1 4.80 12.23 63.66
CA MET A 1 5.56 11.83 64.86
C MET A 1 6.32 10.53 64.52
N ARG A 2 7.68 10.58 64.51
CA ARG A 2 8.68 9.47 64.45
C ARG A 2 8.73 8.64 63.14
N ILE A 3 9.66 8.90 62.20
CA ILE A 3 11.09 8.51 62.11
C ILE A 3 11.34 6.98 62.12
N ALA A 4 11.83 6.44 61.01
CA ALA A 4 12.91 5.44 60.97
C ALA A 4 13.58 5.40 59.58
N ALA A 5 14.87 5.72 59.55
CA ALA A 5 15.76 5.67 58.41
C ALA A 5 16.51 4.33 58.37
N ALA A 6 16.83 3.81 57.19
CA ALA A 6 17.80 2.72 57.03
C ALA A 6 18.81 3.08 55.93
N ARG A 7 20.06 3.24 56.36
CA ARG A 7 21.28 3.55 55.59
C ARG A 7 21.80 2.26 54.96
N TRP A 8 22.26 2.29 53.71
CA TRP A 8 23.22 1.30 53.20
C TRP A 8 24.34 1.97 52.38
N LEU A 9 25.52 1.37 52.58
CA LEU A 9 26.90 1.78 52.33
C LEU A 9 27.24 2.37 50.94
N ALA A 10 28.10 3.39 50.96
CA ALA A 10 28.91 3.83 49.85
C ALA A 10 30.20 2.99 49.76
N ILE A 11 30.53 2.51 48.56
CA ILE A 11 31.83 1.87 48.25
C ILE A 11 32.72 2.94 47.61
N VAL A 12 33.84 3.25 48.28
CA VAL A 12 34.91 4.12 47.78
C VAL A 12 35.94 3.23 47.08
N VAL A 13 36.14 3.43 45.78
CA VAL A 13 37.26 2.83 45.04
C VAL A 13 38.38 3.87 44.92
N LEU A 14 39.49 3.62 45.61
CA LEU A 14 40.74 4.34 45.42
C LEU A 14 41.43 3.84 44.14
N VAL A 15 41.64 4.73 43.17
CA VAL A 15 42.56 4.49 42.04
C VAL A 15 43.86 5.23 42.35
N ALA A 16 44.92 4.46 42.59
CA ALA A 16 46.27 4.97 42.83
C ALA A 16 46.88 5.49 41.53
N ALA A 17 47.36 6.73 41.57
CA ALA A 17 48.09 7.38 40.50
C ALA A 17 49.57 6.92 40.51
N CYS A 18 50.03 6.32 39.41
CA CYS A 18 51.46 6.15 39.12
C CYS A 18 51.90 7.26 38.16
N ALA A 19 52.64 8.24 38.67
CA ALA A 19 53.31 9.24 37.87
C ALA A 19 54.73 8.77 37.54
N SER A 20 55.06 8.68 36.25
CA SER A 20 56.44 8.45 35.78
C SER A 20 57.09 9.80 35.40
N PRO A 21 58.40 9.99 35.64
CA PRO A 21 59.08 11.22 35.29
C PRO A 21 59.34 11.31 33.78
N ARG A 22 59.07 12.48 33.21
CA ARG A 22 59.28 12.78 31.78
C ARG A 22 60.69 13.34 31.60
N ALA A 23 61.53 12.61 30.86
CA ALA A 23 62.86 13.07 30.48
C ALA A 23 62.77 14.19 29.42
N THR A 24 63.44 15.31 29.67
CA THR A 24 63.63 16.41 28.72
C THR A 24 64.70 16.05 27.68
N ALA A 25 64.33 16.06 26.40
CA ALA A 25 65.26 15.97 25.28
C ALA A 25 65.65 17.38 24.78
N PRO A 26 66.85 17.56 24.18
CA PRO A 26 67.33 18.87 23.75
C PRO A 26 66.69 19.31 22.42
N ILE A 27 66.49 20.62 22.28
CA ILE A 27 65.91 21.29 21.10
C ILE A 27 66.99 21.38 20.01
N GLY A 28 66.79 20.68 18.90
CA GLY A 28 67.53 20.90 17.64
C GLY A 28 66.84 21.96 16.76
N PRO A 29 67.56 22.55 15.79
CA PRO A 29 67.01 23.62 14.94
C PRO A 29 65.91 23.09 14.03
N ALA A 30 64.83 23.87 13.92
CA ALA A 30 63.63 23.54 13.17
C ALA A 30 63.90 23.45 11.66
N ALA A 31 63.67 22.27 11.07
CA ALA A 31 63.53 22.11 9.63
C ALA A 31 62.09 22.48 9.24
N THR A 32 61.93 23.45 8.35
CA THR A 32 60.64 23.85 7.75
C THR A 32 60.12 22.74 6.84
N ALA A 33 59.11 22.00 7.32
CA ALA A 33 58.36 21.07 6.49
C ALA A 33 57.36 21.82 5.58
N PRO A 34 57.10 21.37 4.34
CA PRO A 34 56.08 21.97 3.49
C PRO A 34 54.68 21.69 4.05
N LEU A 35 53.79 22.68 4.01
CA LEU A 35 52.37 22.53 4.35
C LEU A 35 51.69 21.53 3.40
N PRO A 36 50.86 20.60 3.88
CA PRO A 36 50.04 19.78 3.01
C PRO A 36 48.96 20.65 2.34
N SER A 37 48.93 20.65 1.01
CA SER A 37 47.82 21.20 0.24
C SER A 37 46.60 20.29 0.41
N GLU A 38 45.62 20.73 1.18
CA GLU A 38 44.29 20.10 1.22
C GLU A 38 43.54 20.45 -0.07
N THR A 39 43.45 19.49 -0.98
CA THR A 39 42.52 19.55 -2.12
C THR A 39 41.09 19.51 -1.59
N PRO A 40 40.20 20.46 -1.94
CA PRO A 40 38.80 20.40 -1.55
C PRO A 40 38.17 19.12 -2.11
N ALA A 41 37.75 18.20 -1.23
CA ALA A 41 36.98 17.05 -1.63
C ALA A 41 35.64 17.55 -2.20
N ALA A 42 35.38 17.25 -3.47
CA ALA A 42 34.09 17.51 -4.08
C ALA A 42 32.99 16.80 -3.25
N PRO A 43 31.83 17.43 -3.00
CA PRO A 43 30.76 16.79 -2.27
C PRO A 43 30.36 15.54 -3.04
N ALA A 44 30.52 14.37 -2.40
CA ALA A 44 29.94 13.15 -2.91
C ALA A 44 28.42 13.38 -2.97
N LEU A 45 27.86 13.44 -4.19
CA LEU A 45 26.43 13.34 -4.39
C LEU A 45 26.01 12.00 -3.77
N ALA A 46 25.44 12.04 -2.58
CA ALA A 46 24.76 10.90 -2.02
C ALA A 46 23.71 10.49 -3.06
N SER A 47 23.92 9.35 -3.71
CA SER A 47 22.90 8.72 -4.53
C SER A 47 21.72 8.52 -3.60
N ALA A 48 20.70 9.36 -3.70
CA ALA A 48 19.46 9.17 -2.96
C ALA A 48 19.02 7.74 -3.25
N ALA A 49 18.75 6.96 -2.19
CA ALA A 49 18.16 5.65 -2.36
C ALA A 49 16.93 5.81 -3.26
N PRO A 50 16.69 4.89 -4.23
CA PRO A 50 15.54 5.01 -5.11
C PRO A 50 14.28 5.20 -4.26
N ALA A 51 13.49 6.23 -4.56
CA ALA A 51 12.24 6.48 -3.84
C ALA A 51 11.42 5.19 -3.82
N ARG A 52 10.81 4.83 -2.68
CA ARG A 52 10.04 3.58 -2.61
C ARG A 52 8.77 3.71 -3.48
N PRO A 53 8.31 2.64 -4.15
CA PRO A 53 7.10 2.72 -4.96
C PRO A 53 5.87 2.99 -4.09
N HIS A 54 4.87 3.63 -4.69
CA HIS A 54 3.53 3.78 -4.11
C HIS A 54 2.53 2.94 -4.91
N VAL A 55 1.75 2.11 -4.23
CA VAL A 55 0.74 1.26 -4.84
C VAL A 55 -0.63 1.65 -4.32
N PHE A 56 -1.53 1.97 -5.23
CA PHE A 56 -2.92 2.29 -4.97
C PHE A 56 -3.81 1.17 -5.52
N VAL A 57 -4.86 0.81 -4.79
CA VAL A 57 -5.88 -0.14 -5.23
C VAL A 57 -7.24 0.50 -4.98
N ILE A 58 -8.05 0.64 -6.02
CA ILE A 58 -9.46 0.98 -5.91
C ILE A 58 -10.25 -0.26 -6.31
N VAL A 59 -11.13 -0.72 -5.43
CA VAL A 59 -12.03 -1.85 -5.71
C VAL A 59 -13.44 -1.30 -5.97
N MET A 60 -13.96 -1.62 -7.15
CA MET A 60 -15.31 -1.26 -7.61
C MET A 60 -16.21 -2.51 -7.59
N GLU A 61 -17.51 -2.33 -7.73
CA GLU A 61 -18.51 -3.39 -7.60
C GLU A 61 -19.14 -3.82 -8.93
N ASN A 62 -19.42 -5.12 -9.01
CA ASN A 62 -20.39 -5.82 -9.86
C ASN A 62 -20.51 -5.37 -11.32
N ALA A 63 -19.43 -5.52 -12.09
CA ALA A 63 -19.49 -5.30 -13.53
C ALA A 63 -18.62 -6.29 -14.32
N SER A 64 -19.20 -6.91 -15.34
CA SER A 64 -18.43 -7.61 -16.36
C SER A 64 -17.48 -6.66 -17.08
N LEU A 65 -16.36 -7.18 -17.60
CA LEU A 65 -15.38 -6.40 -18.39
C LEU A 65 -16.07 -5.59 -19.50
N ALA A 66 -16.97 -6.22 -20.25
CA ALA A 66 -17.64 -5.58 -21.37
C ALA A 66 -18.52 -4.40 -20.91
N ARG A 67 -19.31 -4.60 -19.85
CA ARG A 67 -20.21 -3.58 -19.30
C ARG A 67 -19.44 -2.41 -18.70
N ALA A 68 -18.38 -2.67 -17.94
CA ALA A 68 -17.54 -1.64 -17.36
C ALA A 68 -16.85 -0.78 -18.43
N LEU A 69 -16.28 -1.40 -19.47
CA LEU A 69 -15.61 -0.68 -20.55
C LEU A 69 -16.57 0.11 -21.46
N ALA A 70 -17.86 -0.23 -21.46
CA ALA A 70 -18.90 0.54 -22.17
C ALA A 70 -19.30 1.83 -21.43
N ALA A 71 -19.04 1.95 -20.13
CA ALA A 71 -19.32 3.16 -19.38
C ALA A 71 -18.33 4.27 -19.79
N PRO A 72 -18.77 5.50 -20.14
CA PRO A 72 -17.91 6.48 -20.81
C PRO A 72 -16.62 6.83 -20.06
N ALA A 73 -16.70 7.10 -18.77
CA ALA A 73 -15.54 7.50 -17.97
C ALA A 73 -14.56 6.33 -17.74
N ILE A 74 -15.07 5.13 -17.47
CA ILE A 74 -14.25 3.91 -17.30
C ILE A 74 -13.61 3.50 -18.64
N GLY A 75 -14.37 3.54 -19.73
CA GLY A 75 -13.87 3.30 -21.09
C GLY A 75 -12.78 4.29 -21.50
N ALA A 76 -12.87 5.56 -21.09
CA ALA A 76 -11.83 6.55 -21.31
C ALA A 76 -10.54 6.23 -20.52
N LEU A 77 -10.65 5.82 -19.26
CA LEU A 77 -9.50 5.35 -18.47
C LEU A 77 -8.86 4.13 -19.13
N ALA A 78 -9.64 3.14 -19.52
CA ALA A 78 -9.17 1.93 -20.18
C ALA A 78 -8.52 2.22 -21.55
N SER A 79 -8.97 3.24 -22.27
CA SER A 79 -8.37 3.65 -23.55
C SER A 79 -7.04 4.37 -23.36
N LYS A 80 -6.85 5.06 -22.23
CA LYS A 80 -5.63 5.79 -21.89
C LYS A 80 -4.56 4.90 -21.27
N TYR A 81 -4.97 3.92 -20.47
CA TYR A 81 -4.08 3.11 -19.63
C TYR A 81 -4.07 1.64 -20.05
N ARG A 82 -3.45 0.79 -19.22
CA ARG A 82 -3.19 -0.61 -19.52
C ARG A 82 -4.33 -1.45 -18.95
N VAL A 83 -4.73 -2.52 -19.63
CA VAL A 83 -5.88 -3.34 -19.21
C VAL A 83 -5.57 -4.82 -19.36
N ALA A 84 -5.86 -5.60 -18.33
CA ALA A 84 -5.98 -7.05 -18.44
C ALA A 84 -7.37 -7.38 -18.98
N THR A 85 -7.44 -8.03 -20.15
CA THR A 85 -8.71 -8.42 -20.79
C THR A 85 -9.11 -9.86 -20.48
N ASN A 86 -8.34 -10.55 -19.64
CA ASN A 86 -8.55 -11.93 -19.20
C ASN A 86 -8.32 -12.04 -17.67
N TYR A 87 -8.98 -11.15 -16.93
CA TYR A 87 -8.86 -11.06 -15.47
C TYR A 87 -10.17 -11.54 -14.82
N HIS A 88 -10.05 -12.49 -13.90
CA HIS A 88 -11.19 -13.16 -13.30
C HIS A 88 -11.31 -12.85 -11.80
N ALA A 89 -12.52 -12.55 -11.36
CA ALA A 89 -12.85 -12.63 -9.95
C ALA A 89 -12.91 -14.11 -9.51
N VAL A 90 -12.59 -14.39 -8.25
CA VAL A 90 -12.33 -15.76 -7.77
C VAL A 90 -13.53 -16.40 -7.09
N ALA A 91 -14.55 -15.61 -6.76
CA ALA A 91 -15.73 -16.05 -6.05
C ALA A 91 -16.95 -15.17 -6.35
N ARG A 92 -18.08 -15.60 -5.78
CA ARG A 92 -19.32 -14.83 -5.60
C ARG A 92 -19.87 -15.19 -4.21
N PRO A 93 -20.40 -14.26 -3.40
CA PRO A 93 -20.58 -12.82 -3.64
C PRO A 93 -19.28 -12.00 -3.44
N SER A 94 -19.38 -10.68 -3.29
CA SER A 94 -18.30 -9.71 -3.10
C SER A 94 -17.26 -10.07 -2.04
N LEU A 95 -17.66 -10.28 -0.78
CA LEU A 95 -16.72 -10.38 0.35
C LEU A 95 -15.58 -11.40 0.14
N PRO A 96 -15.82 -12.65 -0.30
CA PRO A 96 -14.77 -13.59 -0.63
C PRO A 96 -13.68 -13.03 -1.57
N ASN A 97 -14.03 -12.15 -2.50
CA ASN A 97 -13.08 -11.50 -3.41
C ASN A 97 -12.21 -10.45 -2.71
N TYR A 98 -12.77 -9.65 -1.81
CA TYR A 98 -12.01 -8.71 -0.97
C TYR A 98 -11.01 -9.45 -0.06
N LEU A 99 -11.41 -10.61 0.49
CA LEU A 99 -10.52 -11.47 1.28
C LEU A 99 -9.41 -12.08 0.41
N ALA A 100 -9.74 -12.54 -0.80
CA ALA A 100 -8.76 -13.07 -1.75
C ALA A 100 -7.72 -12.01 -2.15
N LEU A 101 -8.16 -10.78 -2.44
CA LEU A 101 -7.29 -9.64 -2.78
C LEU A 101 -6.34 -9.24 -1.66
N THR A 102 -6.63 -9.57 -0.41
CA THR A 102 -5.86 -9.10 0.77
C THR A 102 -5.20 -10.19 1.59
N SER A 103 -5.54 -11.47 1.39
CA SER A 103 -4.91 -12.59 2.10
C SER A 103 -4.53 -13.79 1.24
N GLY A 104 -4.87 -13.77 -0.05
CA GLY A 104 -4.64 -14.91 -0.92
C GLY A 104 -5.57 -16.08 -0.62
N SER A 105 -6.69 -15.85 0.06
CA SER A 105 -7.66 -16.87 0.45
C SER A 105 -9.05 -16.27 0.59
N THR A 106 -10.09 -17.02 0.17
CA THR A 106 -11.48 -16.69 0.52
C THR A 106 -11.83 -17.13 1.94
N TRP A 107 -10.94 -17.87 2.62
CA TRP A 107 -11.16 -18.50 3.93
C TRP A 107 -12.33 -19.48 3.98
N GLY A 108 -12.81 -19.93 2.81
CA GLY A 108 -14.03 -20.74 2.71
C GLY A 108 -15.32 -19.94 2.96
N VAL A 109 -15.23 -18.61 3.10
CA VAL A 109 -16.40 -17.74 3.16
C VAL A 109 -17.09 -17.75 1.80
N ALA A 110 -18.42 -17.84 1.82
CA ALA A 110 -19.27 -17.95 0.63
C ALA A 110 -20.49 -17.02 0.70
N ASP A 111 -20.47 -16.04 1.60
CA ASP A 111 -21.52 -15.04 1.81
C ASP A 111 -20.89 -13.66 2.09
N ASP A 112 -21.74 -12.64 2.22
CA ASP A 112 -21.37 -11.24 2.52
C ASP A 112 -21.48 -10.89 4.02
N GLY A 113 -21.65 -11.89 4.88
CA GLY A 113 -21.75 -11.73 6.33
C GLY A 113 -20.43 -11.30 6.97
N TYR A 114 -20.49 -10.79 8.21
CA TYR A 114 -19.27 -10.53 8.96
C TYR A 114 -18.69 -11.81 9.54
N HIS A 115 -17.38 -12.03 9.33
CA HIS A 115 -16.65 -13.21 9.81
C HIS A 115 -15.36 -12.78 10.50
N VAL A 116 -15.05 -13.35 11.65
CA VAL A 116 -13.76 -13.12 12.31
C VAL A 116 -12.74 -14.09 11.72
N LEU A 117 -11.67 -13.55 11.16
CA LEU A 117 -10.56 -14.31 10.59
C LEU A 117 -9.33 -14.25 11.50
N PRO A 118 -8.37 -15.18 11.37
CA PRO A 118 -7.05 -15.02 11.99
C PRO A 118 -6.40 -13.69 11.59
N ALA A 119 -5.63 -13.09 12.50
CA ALA A 119 -4.86 -11.90 12.19
C ALA A 119 -3.84 -12.20 11.08
N GLY A 120 -3.70 -11.28 10.12
CA GLY A 120 -2.84 -11.50 8.96
C GLY A 120 -3.19 -10.60 7.79
N GLY A 121 -3.02 -11.12 6.58
CA GLY A 121 -3.23 -10.39 5.34
C GLY A 121 -2.12 -9.39 5.02
N ILE A 122 -2.27 -8.73 3.87
CA ILE A 122 -1.30 -7.77 3.33
C ILE A 122 -1.05 -6.60 4.29
N GLY A 123 -2.06 -6.15 5.03
CA GLY A 123 -1.90 -5.10 6.05
C GLY A 123 -0.92 -5.49 7.17
N ALA A 124 -0.95 -6.75 7.62
CA ALA A 124 0.01 -7.25 8.59
C ALA A 124 1.42 -7.38 8.00
N GLN A 125 1.56 -7.79 6.74
CA GLN A 125 2.86 -7.86 6.06
C GLN A 125 3.50 -6.48 5.89
N LEU A 126 2.70 -5.50 5.44
CA LEU A 126 3.14 -4.12 5.28
C LEU A 126 3.61 -3.54 6.61
N SER A 127 2.82 -3.72 7.67
CA SER A 127 3.17 -3.28 9.03
C SER A 127 4.45 -3.94 9.54
N GLY A 128 4.59 -5.27 9.34
CA GLY A 128 5.77 -6.02 9.73
C GLY A 128 7.04 -5.64 8.97
N ALA A 129 6.90 -5.16 7.74
CA ALA A 129 7.99 -4.65 6.91
C ALA A 129 8.28 -3.14 7.14
N GLY A 130 7.54 -2.46 8.01
CA GLY A 130 7.67 -1.02 8.23
C GLY A 130 7.23 -0.16 7.06
N LEU A 131 6.34 -0.68 6.20
CA LEU A 131 5.77 0.03 5.06
C LEU A 131 4.49 0.73 5.51
N SER A 132 4.40 2.04 5.26
CA SER A 132 3.19 2.80 5.60
C SER A 132 2.03 2.39 4.70
N TRP A 133 0.86 2.19 5.30
CA TRP A 133 -0.34 1.85 4.55
C TRP A 133 -1.60 2.42 5.18
N ARG A 134 -2.60 2.70 4.33
CA ARG A 134 -3.94 3.11 4.74
C ARG A 134 -4.99 2.46 3.86
N ALA A 135 -6.14 2.18 4.45
CA ALA A 135 -7.33 1.72 3.76
C ALA A 135 -8.43 2.77 3.95
N TYR A 136 -8.69 3.53 2.89
CA TYR A 136 -9.66 4.60 2.86
C TYR A 136 -11.04 4.07 2.50
N MET A 137 -12.02 4.39 3.32
CA MET A 137 -13.38 3.88 3.20
C MET A 137 -14.32 5.07 3.08
N GLU A 138 -15.06 5.16 1.98
CA GLU A 138 -16.09 6.19 1.84
C GLU A 138 -17.25 5.91 2.79
N GLY A 139 -17.77 6.95 3.45
CA GLY A 139 -18.87 6.82 4.41
C GLY A 139 -18.47 6.24 5.77
N LEU A 140 -17.21 5.85 5.97
CA LEU A 140 -16.74 5.41 7.27
C LEU A 140 -16.78 6.59 8.26
N THR A 141 -17.38 6.36 9.42
CA THR A 141 -17.55 7.36 10.46
C THR A 141 -16.76 7.02 11.72
N ALA A 142 -16.73 7.94 12.68
CA ALA A 142 -16.14 7.71 14.01
C ALA A 142 -16.82 6.58 14.82
N GLY A 143 -17.94 6.02 14.33
CA GLY A 143 -18.57 4.83 14.92
C GLY A 143 -17.76 3.53 14.77
N GLY A 144 -16.62 3.58 14.09
CA GLY A 144 -15.74 2.43 13.87
C GLY A 144 -16.15 1.61 12.64
N CYS A 145 -15.21 0.85 12.10
CA CYS A 145 -15.38 0.13 10.82
C CYS A 145 -16.23 -1.16 10.91
N LEU A 146 -16.58 -1.62 12.12
CA LEU A 146 -17.56 -2.70 12.29
C LEU A 146 -19.00 -2.17 12.28
N ASN A 147 -19.18 -0.88 12.55
CA ASN A 147 -20.43 -0.21 12.30
C ASN A 147 -20.49 0.09 10.80
N SER A 148 -21.51 -0.40 10.11
CA SER A 148 -21.63 -0.36 8.65
C SER A 148 -22.71 0.62 8.19
N PRO A 149 -22.63 1.94 8.50
CA PRO A 149 -23.64 2.89 8.07
C PRO A 149 -23.54 3.16 6.57
N TYR A 150 -24.68 3.29 5.88
CA TYR A 150 -24.68 3.76 4.48
C TYR A 150 -23.94 5.11 4.33
N PRO A 151 -23.11 5.29 3.29
CA PRO A 151 -22.87 4.39 2.16
C PRO A 151 -21.75 3.36 2.38
N TYR A 152 -21.16 3.31 3.57
CA TYR A 152 -20.11 2.35 3.92
C TYR A 152 -20.68 0.94 4.13
N ALA A 153 -20.02 -0.04 3.51
CA ALA A 153 -20.31 -1.46 3.67
C ALA A 153 -19.08 -2.18 4.26
N VAL A 154 -19.22 -2.78 5.45
CA VAL A 154 -18.13 -3.52 6.10
C VAL A 154 -17.61 -4.67 5.21
N LYS A 155 -18.48 -5.29 4.41
CA LYS A 155 -18.09 -6.33 3.45
C LYS A 155 -17.07 -5.88 2.40
N HIS A 156 -16.98 -4.57 2.11
CA HIS A 156 -15.98 -3.99 1.21
C HIS A 156 -14.71 -3.53 1.96
N ASN A 157 -14.61 -3.81 3.26
CA ASN A 157 -13.44 -3.55 4.10
C ASN A 157 -12.87 -4.86 4.66
N PRO A 158 -12.01 -5.56 3.91
CA PRO A 158 -11.46 -6.84 4.35
C PRO A 158 -10.58 -6.70 5.60
N PHE A 159 -9.99 -5.53 5.85
CA PHE A 159 -9.10 -5.30 6.97
C PHE A 159 -9.79 -5.38 8.33
N ALA A 160 -11.12 -5.21 8.38
CA ALA A 160 -11.92 -5.35 9.59
C ALA A 160 -12.15 -6.81 10.04
N TYR A 161 -11.86 -7.77 9.15
CA TYR A 161 -12.12 -9.20 9.39
C TYR A 161 -10.92 -9.86 10.10
N TYR A 162 -9.69 -9.42 9.81
CA TYR A 162 -8.48 -10.00 10.39
C TYR A 162 -8.33 -9.65 11.87
N GLY A 163 -8.40 -10.65 12.74
CA GLY A 163 -8.35 -10.48 14.19
C GLY A 163 -9.63 -9.92 14.81
N GLY A 164 -10.68 -9.68 14.01
CA GLY A 164 -11.99 -9.25 14.50
C GLY A 164 -12.03 -7.82 15.04
N ALA A 165 -11.12 -6.95 14.60
CA ALA A 165 -11.00 -5.57 15.07
C ALA A 165 -10.68 -4.62 13.93
N CYS A 166 -11.03 -3.34 14.10
CA CYS A 166 -10.64 -2.28 13.18
C CYS A 166 -9.18 -1.88 13.42
N PRO A 167 -8.26 -2.07 12.46
CA PRO A 167 -6.92 -1.51 12.58
C PRO A 167 -6.97 0.01 12.39
N ASP A 168 -6.07 0.74 13.06
CA ASP A 168 -5.96 2.21 12.97
C ASP A 168 -5.67 2.72 11.54
N ASN A 169 -5.19 1.83 10.67
CA ASN A 169 -4.92 2.11 9.26
C ASN A 169 -6.19 2.22 8.40
N VAL A 170 -7.35 1.75 8.90
CA VAL A 170 -8.64 1.92 8.24
C VAL A 170 -9.20 3.28 8.62
N VAL A 171 -9.36 4.16 7.63
CA VAL A 171 -9.66 5.58 7.83
C VAL A 171 -10.75 6.08 6.88
N PRO A 172 -11.47 7.17 7.22
CA PRO A 172 -12.41 7.79 6.30
C PRO A 172 -11.74 8.29 5.01
N LEU A 173 -12.43 8.17 3.88
CA LEU A 173 -11.94 8.62 2.58
C LEU A 173 -11.60 10.13 2.54
N ASP A 174 -12.27 10.94 3.35
CA ASP A 174 -12.06 12.40 3.46
C ASP A 174 -10.60 12.77 3.81
N GLY A 175 -9.85 11.86 4.43
CA GLY A 175 -8.44 12.06 4.74
C GLY A 175 -7.48 11.91 3.56
N LEU A 176 -7.94 11.34 2.44
CA LEU A 176 -7.06 10.98 1.31
C LEU A 176 -6.35 12.18 0.69
N ASP A 177 -7.06 13.29 0.46
CA ASP A 177 -6.49 14.46 -0.22
C ASP A 177 -5.37 15.12 0.62
N ALA A 178 -5.49 15.09 1.94
CA ALA A 178 -4.44 15.58 2.84
C ALA A 178 -3.18 14.69 2.77
N ASP A 179 -3.36 13.37 2.73
CA ASP A 179 -2.26 12.42 2.62
C ASP A 179 -1.60 12.50 1.22
N LEU A 180 -2.37 12.66 0.13
CA LEU A 180 -1.86 12.86 -1.24
C LEU A 180 -1.05 14.15 -1.42
N ALA A 181 -1.38 15.20 -0.65
CA ALA A 181 -0.68 16.47 -0.66
C ALA A 181 0.57 16.48 0.23
N GLY A 182 0.68 15.52 1.16
CA GLY A 182 1.75 15.40 2.13
C GLY A 182 2.52 14.09 1.99
N GLU A 183 2.58 13.31 3.07
CA GLU A 183 3.24 12.01 3.10
C GLU A 183 2.26 10.89 2.73
N THR A 184 2.09 10.67 1.43
CA THR A 184 1.23 9.58 0.94
C THR A 184 1.72 8.23 1.46
N PRO A 185 0.83 7.35 1.98
CA PRO A 185 1.20 5.99 2.34
C PRO A 185 1.79 5.22 1.15
N GLN A 186 2.67 4.27 1.42
CA GLN A 186 3.26 3.43 0.37
C GLN A 186 2.23 2.49 -0.24
N PHE A 187 1.32 1.95 0.56
CA PHE A 187 0.17 1.19 0.08
C PHE A 187 -1.14 1.90 0.44
N VAL A 188 -1.98 2.14 -0.56
CA VAL A 188 -3.26 2.82 -0.41
C VAL A 188 -4.35 1.91 -0.96
N TRP A 189 -5.22 1.43 -0.08
CA TRP A 189 -6.46 0.78 -0.46
C TRP A 189 -7.61 1.77 -0.42
N ILE A 190 -8.51 1.74 -1.38
CA ILE A 190 -9.70 2.59 -1.41
C ILE A 190 -10.92 1.73 -1.74
N SER A 191 -11.91 1.74 -0.86
CA SER A 191 -13.26 1.23 -1.13
C SER A 191 -14.23 2.40 -1.20
N PRO A 192 -14.78 2.71 -2.39
CA PRO A 192 -15.88 3.64 -2.52
C PRO A 192 -17.12 3.10 -1.79
N GLY A 193 -18.09 3.98 -1.55
CA GLY A 193 -19.36 3.63 -0.93
C GLY A 193 -20.29 3.00 -1.95
N LEU A 194 -21.36 2.36 -1.48
CA LEU A 194 -22.28 1.54 -2.30
C LEU A 194 -22.84 2.24 -3.55
N CYS A 195 -22.90 3.58 -3.60
CA CYS A 195 -23.24 4.27 -4.84
C CYS A 195 -22.02 4.39 -5.77
N HIS A 196 -20.91 4.92 -5.27
CA HIS A 196 -19.74 5.25 -6.07
C HIS A 196 -18.88 4.04 -6.46
N ASP A 197 -19.04 2.89 -5.81
CA ASP A 197 -18.43 1.62 -6.27
C ASP A 197 -19.21 1.00 -7.46
N GLY A 198 -20.44 1.46 -7.71
CA GLY A 198 -21.31 0.98 -8.78
C GLY A 198 -22.32 -0.11 -8.36
N HIS A 199 -22.44 -0.41 -7.06
CA HIS A 199 -23.39 -1.40 -6.54
C HIS A 199 -24.84 -0.90 -6.62
N ASP A 200 -25.12 0.30 -6.10
CA ASP A 200 -26.47 0.88 -6.00
C ASP A 200 -26.74 1.93 -7.10
N CYS A 201 -25.69 2.51 -7.69
CA CYS A 201 -25.80 3.56 -8.70
C CYS A 201 -25.32 3.10 -10.08
N ALA A 202 -25.74 3.84 -11.12
CA ALA A 202 -25.36 3.49 -12.49
C ALA A 202 -23.85 3.65 -12.71
N LEU A 203 -23.24 2.79 -13.54
CA LEU A 203 -21.82 2.88 -13.89
C LEU A 203 -21.41 4.21 -14.54
N ALA A 204 -22.36 4.96 -15.11
CA ALA A 204 -22.07 6.31 -15.61
C ALA A 204 -21.76 7.29 -14.46
N GLU A 205 -22.48 7.19 -13.35
CA GLU A 205 -22.29 8.01 -12.15
C GLU A 205 -21.06 7.56 -11.37
N ALA A 206 -20.98 6.26 -11.03
CA ALA A 206 -19.81 5.67 -10.37
C ALA A 206 -18.53 5.89 -11.19
N GLY A 207 -18.60 5.76 -12.51
CA GLY A 207 -17.47 6.01 -13.41
C GLY A 207 -17.01 7.47 -13.44
N ALA A 208 -17.95 8.44 -13.38
CA ALA A 208 -17.60 9.86 -13.31
C ALA A 208 -16.86 10.17 -12.00
N TRP A 209 -17.40 9.71 -10.87
CA TRP A 209 -16.76 9.83 -9.56
C TRP A 209 -15.37 9.17 -9.54
N LEU A 210 -15.26 7.95 -10.09
CA LEU A 210 -13.99 7.22 -10.17
C LEU A 210 -12.96 8.00 -10.98
N ALA A 211 -13.34 8.58 -12.11
CA ALA A 211 -12.43 9.37 -12.94
C ALA A 211 -11.89 10.60 -12.20
N GLU A 212 -12.70 11.26 -11.38
CA GLU A 212 -12.26 12.37 -10.53
C GLU A 212 -11.29 11.90 -9.45
N LEU A 213 -11.57 10.79 -8.78
CA LEU A 213 -10.66 10.20 -7.79
C LEU A 213 -9.31 9.81 -8.42
N VAL A 214 -9.34 9.14 -9.57
CA VAL A 214 -8.14 8.82 -10.34
C VAL A 214 -7.38 10.09 -10.69
N ALA A 215 -8.07 11.16 -11.14
CA ALA A 215 -7.42 12.43 -11.47
C ALA A 215 -6.66 13.04 -10.28
N ARG A 216 -7.22 12.98 -9.06
CA ARG A 216 -6.53 13.45 -7.84
C ARG A 216 -5.31 12.61 -7.53
N ILE A 217 -5.41 11.28 -7.58
CA ILE A 217 -4.29 10.36 -7.32
C ILE A 217 -3.16 10.61 -8.33
N VAL A 218 -3.46 10.66 -9.63
CA VAL A 218 -2.40 10.83 -10.66
C VAL A 218 -1.75 12.21 -10.65
N ALA A 219 -2.38 13.22 -10.04
CA ALA A 219 -1.81 14.54 -9.85
C ALA A 219 -0.80 14.61 -8.68
N SER A 220 -0.91 13.69 -7.71
CA SER A 220 -0.04 13.64 -6.53
C SER A 220 1.44 13.45 -6.90
N ALA A 221 2.34 13.98 -6.07
CA ALA A 221 3.78 13.84 -6.28
C ALA A 221 4.23 12.37 -6.16
N SER A 222 3.73 11.67 -5.13
CA SER A 222 4.00 10.25 -4.88
C SER A 222 3.61 9.37 -6.07
N PHE A 223 2.47 9.65 -6.72
CA PHE A 223 2.09 8.89 -7.90
C PHE A 223 3.02 9.20 -9.07
N ARG A 224 3.30 10.47 -9.37
CA ARG A 224 4.12 10.88 -10.51
C ARG A 224 5.56 10.36 -10.43
N GLU A 225 6.10 10.20 -9.23
CA GLU A 225 7.46 9.70 -9.02
C GLU A 225 7.57 8.20 -9.31
N ARG A 226 6.84 7.36 -8.58
CA ARG A 226 6.87 5.88 -8.71
C ARG A 226 5.55 5.21 -8.30
N GLY A 227 4.43 5.81 -8.72
CA GLY A 227 3.08 5.28 -8.47
C GLY A 227 2.67 4.15 -9.40
N THR A 228 1.82 3.27 -8.90
CA THR A 228 0.98 2.37 -9.71
C THR A 228 -0.40 2.33 -9.08
N LEU A 229 -1.45 2.49 -9.88
CA LEU A 229 -2.83 2.40 -9.42
C LEU A 229 -3.53 1.26 -10.15
N PHE A 230 -4.12 0.35 -9.39
CA PHE A 230 -4.96 -0.73 -9.88
C PHE A 230 -6.43 -0.37 -9.67
N LEU A 231 -7.19 -0.33 -10.75
CA LEU A 231 -8.65 -0.24 -10.72
C LEU A 231 -9.18 -1.63 -11.02
N VAL A 232 -9.79 -2.27 -10.03
CA VAL A 232 -10.26 -3.66 -10.12
C VAL A 232 -11.70 -3.75 -9.69
N TRP A 233 -12.44 -4.68 -10.27
CA TRP A 233 -13.79 -5.01 -9.84
C TRP A 233 -13.76 -6.33 -9.08
N ASP A 234 -14.55 -6.42 -8.02
CA ASP A 234 -14.58 -7.54 -7.10
C ASP A 234 -15.29 -8.78 -7.70
N GLU A 235 -16.37 -8.60 -8.45
CA GLU A 235 -17.05 -9.65 -9.20
C GLU A 235 -17.79 -9.12 -10.44
N GLY A 236 -18.13 -10.03 -11.35
CA GLY A 236 -18.91 -9.73 -12.55
C GLY A 236 -20.40 -9.56 -12.25
N ASP A 237 -21.20 -9.15 -13.23
CA ASP A 237 -22.64 -8.92 -13.08
C ASP A 237 -23.51 -10.19 -13.08
N GLY A 238 -22.91 -11.38 -12.91
CA GLY A 238 -23.58 -12.68 -12.95
C GLY A 238 -24.03 -13.12 -14.36
N GLY A 239 -23.77 -12.31 -15.39
CA GLY A 239 -24.14 -12.61 -16.78
C GLY A 239 -23.14 -13.50 -17.53
N ASP A 240 -21.94 -13.70 -16.97
CA ASP A 240 -20.94 -14.64 -17.48
C ASP A 240 -20.54 -15.70 -16.44
N ASP A 241 -20.41 -16.96 -16.89
CA ASP A 241 -19.91 -18.06 -16.07
C ASP A 241 -18.40 -17.91 -15.77
N ALA A 242 -17.73 -17.01 -16.49
CA ALA A 242 -16.30 -16.77 -16.40
C ALA A 242 -15.93 -15.85 -15.22
N ASN A 243 -16.87 -15.09 -14.66
CA ASN A 243 -16.61 -14.03 -13.69
C ASN A 243 -15.53 -13.05 -14.18
N LEU A 244 -15.64 -12.65 -15.45
CA LEU A 244 -14.63 -11.85 -16.14
C LEU A 244 -14.82 -10.36 -15.79
N VAL A 245 -13.88 -9.82 -15.04
CA VAL A 245 -13.95 -8.46 -14.50
C VAL A 245 -12.85 -7.57 -15.07
N PRO A 246 -13.09 -6.25 -15.19
CA PRO A 246 -12.04 -5.30 -15.57
C PRO A 246 -10.91 -5.22 -14.53
N LEU A 247 -9.67 -5.16 -15.04
CA LEU A 247 -8.51 -4.62 -14.31
C LEU A 247 -7.82 -3.58 -15.19
N ILE A 248 -7.77 -2.33 -14.73
CA ILE A 248 -7.04 -1.23 -15.38
C ILE A 248 -5.82 -0.89 -14.51
N VAL A 249 -4.65 -0.89 -15.13
CA VAL A 249 -3.37 -0.51 -14.50
C VAL A 249 -2.98 0.89 -14.99
N VAL A 250 -3.08 1.85 -14.08
CA VAL A 250 -2.78 3.26 -14.28
C VAL A 250 -1.34 3.51 -13.83
N THR A 251 -0.54 4.10 -14.72
CA THR A 251 0.88 4.40 -14.46
C THR A 251 1.23 5.85 -14.81
N PRO A 252 2.36 6.39 -14.28
CA PRO A 252 2.78 7.77 -14.54
C PRO A 252 3.12 8.05 -16.00
N ASP A 253 3.53 7.01 -16.73
CA ASP A 253 3.74 6.98 -18.17
C ASP A 253 2.50 6.37 -18.87
N PRO A 254 1.42 7.16 -19.09
CA PRO A 254 0.20 6.64 -19.68
C PRO A 254 0.50 6.05 -21.07
N ALA A 255 0.34 4.74 -21.19
CA ALA A 255 0.52 4.01 -22.42
C ALA A 255 -0.56 2.94 -22.50
N ALA A 256 -1.41 3.04 -23.52
CA ALA A 256 -2.42 2.04 -23.78
C ALA A 256 -1.77 0.68 -24.09
N ARG A 257 -2.10 -0.34 -23.32
CA ARG A 257 -1.65 -1.72 -23.52
C ARG A 257 -2.77 -2.67 -23.12
N ARG A 258 -2.90 -3.78 -23.84
CA ARG A 258 -3.82 -4.85 -23.49
C ARG A 258 -3.05 -6.14 -23.26
N SER A 259 -3.45 -6.90 -22.26
CA SER A 259 -2.92 -8.23 -22.00
C SER A 259 -4.05 -9.25 -21.95
N ALA A 260 -3.89 -10.34 -22.70
CA ALA A 260 -4.80 -11.48 -22.70
C ALA A 260 -4.30 -12.63 -21.80
N GLU A 261 -3.18 -12.42 -21.10
CA GLU A 261 -2.69 -13.36 -20.11
C GLU A 261 -3.75 -13.56 -19.01
N ARG A 262 -3.86 -14.80 -18.52
CA ARG A 262 -4.86 -15.15 -17.51
C ARG A 262 -4.41 -14.64 -16.14
N TYR A 263 -5.24 -13.80 -15.55
CA TYR A 263 -5.03 -13.21 -14.23
C TYR A 263 -6.29 -13.35 -13.36
N ASP A 264 -6.10 -13.23 -12.04
CA ASP A 264 -7.18 -13.17 -11.07
C ASP A 264 -6.81 -12.30 -9.86
N HIS A 265 -7.65 -12.28 -8.81
CA HIS A 265 -7.37 -11.53 -7.58
C HIS A 265 -6.06 -11.94 -6.89
N TYR A 266 -5.65 -13.20 -7.02
CA TYR A 266 -4.38 -13.67 -6.47
C TYR A 266 -3.20 -13.15 -7.29
N SER A 267 -3.35 -12.99 -8.62
CA SER A 267 -2.37 -12.31 -9.47
C SER A 267 -2.14 -10.85 -9.06
N LEU A 268 -3.20 -10.13 -8.69
CA LEU A 268 -3.08 -8.75 -8.20
C LEU A 268 -2.34 -8.70 -6.86
N LEU A 269 -2.74 -9.53 -5.89
CA LEU A 269 -2.04 -9.61 -4.60
C LEU A 269 -0.55 -9.99 -4.77
N ALA A 270 -0.26 -11.00 -5.58
CA ALA A 270 1.11 -11.42 -5.89
C ALA A 270 1.95 -10.26 -6.46
N THR A 271 1.34 -9.43 -7.31
CA THR A 271 2.02 -8.27 -7.90
C THR A 271 2.33 -7.19 -6.86
N ILE A 272 1.40 -6.95 -5.93
CA ILE A 272 1.59 -5.98 -4.84
C ILE A 272 2.71 -6.46 -3.91
N GLU A 273 2.67 -7.73 -3.51
CA GLU A 273 3.67 -8.36 -2.66
C GLU A 273 5.07 -8.31 -3.30
N ASP A 274 5.19 -8.68 -4.58
CA ASP A 274 6.44 -8.59 -5.34
C ASP A 274 6.97 -7.15 -5.41
N THR A 275 6.08 -6.16 -5.60
CA THR A 275 6.45 -4.74 -5.69
C THR A 275 7.12 -4.24 -4.41
N PHE A 276 6.71 -4.78 -3.26
CA PHE A 276 7.28 -4.43 -1.96
C PHE A 276 8.34 -5.42 -1.46
N GLY A 277 8.63 -6.49 -2.21
CA GLY A 277 9.54 -7.55 -1.78
C GLY A 277 9.01 -8.38 -0.60
N LEU A 278 7.69 -8.49 -0.47
CA LEU A 278 7.01 -9.26 0.56
C LEU A 278 6.87 -10.74 0.13
N PRO A 279 6.85 -11.70 1.07
CA PRO A 279 6.51 -13.07 0.75
C PRO A 279 5.06 -13.17 0.29
N ARG A 280 4.76 -14.02 -0.68
CA ARG A 280 3.39 -14.12 -1.19
C ARG A 280 2.46 -14.92 -0.29
N LEU A 281 1.26 -14.42 -0.04
CA LEU A 281 0.24 -15.03 0.82
C LEU A 281 -0.64 -16.04 0.07
N GLY A 282 -1.01 -17.13 0.75
CA GLY A 282 -2.04 -18.06 0.28
C GLY A 282 -1.86 -18.50 -1.19
N ALA A 283 -2.93 -18.42 -1.97
CA ALA A 283 -2.93 -18.75 -3.39
C ALA A 283 -2.10 -17.78 -4.26
N ALA A 284 -1.77 -16.58 -3.77
CA ALA A 284 -0.89 -15.65 -4.49
C ALA A 284 0.53 -16.22 -4.68
N ALA A 285 0.95 -17.16 -3.80
CA ALA A 285 2.22 -17.87 -3.93
C ALA A 285 2.36 -18.64 -5.26
N GLY A 286 1.26 -19.11 -5.85
CA GLY A 286 1.23 -19.77 -7.14
C GLY A 286 0.77 -18.90 -8.31
N ALA A 287 0.37 -17.66 -8.05
CA ALA A 287 -0.22 -16.79 -9.06
C ALA A 287 0.82 -16.11 -9.96
N ARG A 288 0.43 -15.82 -11.20
CA ARG A 288 1.26 -15.03 -12.13
C ARG A 288 1.10 -13.54 -11.83
N SER A 289 2.19 -12.82 -11.66
CA SER A 289 2.18 -11.36 -11.47
C SER A 289 1.93 -10.61 -12.79
N LEU A 290 1.35 -9.42 -12.68
CA LEU A 290 0.92 -8.54 -13.78
C LEU A 290 2.10 -7.77 -14.42
N THR A 291 3.29 -8.37 -14.47
CA THR A 291 4.54 -7.68 -14.82
C THR A 291 4.53 -7.07 -16.22
N ASP A 292 3.74 -7.63 -17.15
CA ASP A 292 3.58 -7.14 -18.51
C ASP A 292 2.70 -5.88 -18.61
N LEU A 293 1.96 -5.55 -17.55
CA LEU A 293 1.15 -4.33 -17.42
C LEU A 293 1.82 -3.27 -16.54
N LEU A 294 2.89 -3.61 -15.81
CA LEU A 294 3.67 -2.64 -15.04
C LEU A 294 4.60 -1.83 -15.94
N SER A 295 4.98 -0.63 -15.48
CA SER A 295 6.02 0.13 -16.17
C SER A 295 7.34 -0.59 -15.98
N LEU A 296 8.17 -0.63 -17.02
CA LEU A 296 9.54 -1.14 -16.90
C LEU A 296 10.21 -0.36 -15.76
N GLN A 297 10.50 -1.03 -14.65
CA GLN A 297 11.24 -0.39 -13.57
C GLN A 297 12.60 -0.03 -14.17
N ARG A 298 12.84 1.27 -14.39
CA ARG A 298 14.17 1.74 -14.75
C ARG A 298 15.06 1.38 -13.55
N SER A 299 15.94 0.42 -13.78
CA SER A 299 17.00 -0.03 -12.89
C SER A 299 17.85 1.13 -12.40
#